data_AF-X1UYC1-F1
#
_entry.id   AF-X1UYC1-F1
#
_cell.length_a   1.000
_cell.length_b   1.000
_cell.length_c   1.000
_cell.angle_alpha   90.00
_cell.angle_beta   90.00
_cell.angle_gamma   90.00
#
_symmetry.space_group_name_H-M   'P 1'
#
loop_
_entity.id
_entity.type
_entity.pdbx_description
1 polymer ?
#
loop_
_entity_poly.entity_id
_entity_poly.type
_entity_poly.pdbx_seq_one_letter_code
_entity_poly.pdbx_strand_id
1 'polypeptide(L)'
;VAVPCELVAVASNTITIPDGAKFTAKVGFIKVATATDGVYFRVRFYDGSTWYYITSYSGTHATNDGGLNNFNIDLSSIVGKTGQVFLQVAAAGTSTQDWAVWVNPQ
;
A
#
# COMPACT_ATOMS: atom_id res chain seq x y z
N VAL A 1 -1.59 -7.69 -7.36
CA VAL A 1 -0.30 -7.32 -7.97
C VAL A 1 0.80 -7.66 -6.99
N ALA A 2 1.80 -8.44 -7.40
CA ALA A 2 3.01 -8.68 -6.60
C ALA A 2 3.99 -7.53 -6.83
N VAL A 3 4.54 -6.97 -5.76
CA VAL A 3 5.42 -5.81 -5.78
C VAL A 3 6.68 -6.20 -5.00
N PRO A 4 7.88 -6.08 -5.59
CA PRO A 4 9.13 -6.25 -4.86
C PRO A 4 9.16 -5.39 -3.61
N CYS A 5 9.82 -5.87 -2.55
CA CYS A 5 10.19 -5.02 -1.44
C CYS A 5 11.00 -3.82 -1.98
N GLU A 6 10.55 -2.59 -1.71
CA GLU A 6 11.02 -1.30 -2.24
C GLU A 6 10.29 -0.76 -3.49
N LEU A 7 9.46 -1.55 -4.17
CA LEU A 7 8.75 -1.06 -5.36
C LEU A 7 7.50 -0.25 -4.98
N VAL A 8 7.31 0.85 -5.70
CA VAL A 8 6.10 1.67 -5.69
C VAL A 8 5.32 1.41 -6.98
N ALA A 9 4.12 0.84 -6.87
CA ALA A 9 3.19 0.73 -7.99
C ALA A 9 2.36 2.02 -8.10
N VAL A 10 2.20 2.53 -9.31
CA VAL A 10 1.48 3.78 -9.59
C VAL A 10 0.21 3.44 -10.37
N ALA A 11 -0.94 3.95 -9.93
CA ALA A 11 -2.11 3.99 -10.79
C ALA A 11 -1.86 5.02 -11.90
N SER A 12 -1.83 4.59 -13.16
CA SER A 12 -1.46 5.44 -14.30
C SER A 12 -2.46 6.56 -14.60
N ASN A 13 -3.66 6.52 -14.02
CA ASN A 13 -4.69 7.52 -14.20
C ASN A 13 -4.82 8.39 -12.94
N THR A 14 -5.01 9.70 -13.15
CA THR A 14 -5.40 10.60 -12.07
C THR A 14 -6.86 10.37 -11.70
N ILE A 15 -7.16 10.45 -10.40
CA ILE A 15 -8.52 10.34 -9.86
C ILE A 15 -8.82 11.53 -8.95
N THR A 16 -10.05 12.02 -9.00
CA THR A 16 -10.56 12.98 -8.01
C THR A 16 -11.14 12.19 -6.84
N ILE A 17 -10.72 12.50 -5.62
CA ILE A 17 -11.18 11.80 -4.42
C ILE A 17 -12.55 12.33 -3.99
N PRO A 18 -13.63 11.54 -4.06
CA PRO A 18 -14.94 11.97 -3.59
C PRO A 18 -15.00 12.00 -2.06
N ASP A 19 -15.97 12.75 -1.53
CA ASP A 19 -16.25 12.74 -0.09
C ASP A 19 -16.66 11.33 0.38
N GLY A 20 -16.21 10.95 1.57
CA GLY A 20 -16.41 9.61 2.14
C GLY A 20 -15.63 8.47 1.47
N ALA A 21 -14.71 8.77 0.54
CA ALA A 21 -13.90 7.74 -0.12
C ALA A 21 -12.99 6.99 0.86
N LYS A 22 -12.85 5.68 0.62
CA LYS A 22 -11.92 4.81 1.32
C LYS A 22 -11.13 4.01 0.31
N PHE A 23 -9.86 3.80 0.60
CA PHE A 23 -9.05 2.83 -0.13
C PHE A 23 -9.14 1.49 0.58
N THR A 24 -9.47 0.44 -0.16
CA THR A 24 -9.60 -0.92 0.36
C THR A 24 -8.75 -1.91 -0.42
N ALA A 25 -8.12 -2.84 0.29
CA ALA A 25 -7.41 -3.97 -0.29
C ALA A 25 -7.31 -5.10 0.74
N LYS A 26 -6.82 -6.26 0.30
CA LYS A 26 -6.15 -7.20 1.20
C LYS A 26 -4.65 -7.19 0.94
N VAL A 27 -3.86 -7.22 2.01
CA VAL A 27 -2.40 -7.13 1.95
C VAL A 27 -1.75 -8.21 2.80
N GLY A 28 -0.62 -8.75 2.36
CA GLY A 28 0.08 -9.79 3.10
C GLY A 28 0.93 -10.64 2.19
N PHE A 29 1.25 -11.85 2.65
CA PHE A 29 2.11 -12.78 1.92
C PHE A 29 1.29 -13.94 1.37
N ILE A 30 1.42 -14.23 0.06
CA ILE A 30 0.71 -15.39 -0.56
C ILE A 30 1.28 -16.73 -0.06
N LYS A 31 2.53 -16.73 0.40
CA LYS A 31 3.20 -17.91 0.94
C LYS A 31 4.14 -17.50 2.06
N VAL A 32 4.33 -18.38 3.03
CA VAL A 32 5.30 -18.19 4.11
C VAL A 32 6.70 -18.15 3.51
N ALA A 33 7.34 -16.98 3.55
CA ALA A 33 8.78 -16.82 3.31
C ALA A 33 9.56 -17.36 4.53
N THR A 34 10.72 -17.98 4.36
CA THR A 34 11.45 -18.57 5.50
C THR A 34 12.40 -17.59 6.19
N ALA A 35 12.55 -16.36 5.67
CA ALA A 35 13.51 -15.38 6.17
C ALA A 35 13.08 -13.92 5.89
N THR A 36 11.99 -13.45 6.51
CA THR A 36 11.61 -12.03 6.46
C THR A 36 11.05 -11.56 7.81
N ASP A 37 11.37 -10.32 8.17
CA ASP A 37 10.83 -9.61 9.34
C ASP A 37 9.42 -9.02 9.05
N GLY A 38 8.84 -9.35 7.90
CA GLY A 38 7.58 -8.83 7.40
C GLY A 38 7.77 -7.61 6.50
N VAL A 39 6.64 -7.04 6.05
CA VAL A 39 6.61 -5.85 5.21
C VAL A 39 5.62 -4.82 5.74
N TYR A 40 5.84 -3.57 5.34
CA TYR A 40 4.93 -2.47 5.57
C TYR A 40 4.26 -2.06 4.27
N PHE A 41 2.94 -2.12 4.25
CA PHE A 41 2.10 -1.63 3.17
C PHE A 41 1.74 -0.17 3.41
N ARG A 42 1.92 0.66 2.37
CA ARG A 42 1.71 2.11 2.45
C ARG A 42 0.95 2.63 1.24
N VAL A 43 0.13 3.65 1.47
CA VAL A 43 -0.56 4.40 0.41
C VAL A 43 -0.12 5.85 0.47
N ARG A 44 0.27 6.37 -0.70
CA ARG A 44 0.63 7.78 -0.90
C ARG A 44 -0.19 8.34 -2.05
N PHE A 45 -0.38 9.65 -2.05
CA PHE A 45 -1.09 10.35 -3.11
C PHE A 45 -0.28 11.56 -3.58
N TYR A 46 -0.27 11.80 -4.89
CA TYR A 46 0.40 12.95 -5.49
C TYR A 46 -0.57 13.70 -6.38
N ASP A 47 -0.83 14.98 -6.07
CA ASP A 47 -1.77 15.82 -6.82
C ASP A 47 -1.13 16.54 -8.04
N GLY A 48 0.11 16.21 -8.37
CA GLY A 48 0.89 16.92 -9.38
C GLY A 48 1.79 18.03 -8.81
N SER A 49 1.68 18.31 -7.50
CA SER A 49 2.49 19.32 -6.82
C SER A 49 3.01 18.83 -5.47
N THR A 50 2.13 18.26 -4.64
CA THR A 50 2.42 17.85 -3.26
C THR A 50 2.22 16.36 -3.05
N TRP A 51 3.13 15.77 -2.27
CA TRP A 51 3.00 14.39 -1.78
C TRP A 51 2.22 14.35 -0.48
N TYR A 52 1.18 13.52 -0.45
CA TYR A 52 0.34 13.25 0.71
C TYR A 52 0.60 11.83 1.21
N TYR A 53 0.97 11.72 2.48
CA TYR A 53 1.25 10.45 3.15
C TYR A 53 0.00 10.03 3.93
N ILE A 54 -0.87 9.24 3.27
CA ILE A 54 -2.17 8.86 3.84
C ILE A 54 -1.99 7.86 4.98
N THR A 55 -1.11 6.88 4.77
CA THR A 55 -0.64 6.01 5.86
C THR A 55 0.55 6.64 6.57
N SER A 56 0.70 6.36 7.86
CA SER A 56 1.92 6.73 8.62
C SER A 56 3.18 6.11 8.00
N TYR A 57 4.36 6.60 8.39
CA TYR A 57 5.63 6.02 7.93
C TYR A 57 5.74 4.53 8.28
N SER A 58 5.17 4.09 9.39
CA SER A 58 5.14 2.68 9.76
C SER A 58 4.11 1.87 8.95
N GLY A 59 3.22 2.49 8.18
CA GLY A 59 2.25 1.79 7.32
C GLY A 59 1.38 0.77 8.07
N THR A 60 0.88 -0.22 7.34
CA THR A 60 0.28 -1.43 7.92
C THR A 60 1.30 -2.56 7.84
N HIS A 61 1.69 -3.09 9.00
CA HIS A 61 2.58 -4.25 9.09
C HIS A 61 1.82 -5.52 8.72
N ALA A 62 2.40 -6.31 7.81
CA ALA A 62 1.98 -7.67 7.59
C ALA A 62 3.10 -8.60 8.09
N THR A 63 2.74 -9.43 9.06
CA THR A 63 3.55 -10.58 9.45
C THR A 63 3.54 -11.62 8.34
N ASN A 64 4.66 -12.32 8.19
CA ASN A 64 4.78 -13.37 7.20
C ASN A 64 4.20 -14.69 7.73
N ASP A 65 2.89 -14.69 7.92
CA ASP A 65 2.09 -15.81 8.42
C ASP A 65 1.38 -16.58 7.29
N GLY A 66 1.62 -16.20 6.03
CA GLY A 66 0.93 -16.74 4.86
C GLY A 66 -0.54 -16.30 4.75
N GLY A 67 -0.96 -15.33 5.57
CA GLY A 67 -2.28 -14.74 5.59
C GLY A 67 -2.37 -13.41 4.83
N LEU A 68 -3.61 -12.99 4.60
CA LEU A 68 -3.93 -11.68 4.07
C LEU A 68 -4.73 -10.89 5.11
N ASN A 69 -4.25 -9.69 5.40
CA ASN A 69 -4.87 -8.73 6.30
C ASN A 69 -5.77 -7.76 5.53
N ASN A 70 -6.87 -7.34 6.15
CA ASN A 70 -7.70 -6.27 5.60
C ASN A 70 -6.94 -4.95 5.71
N PHE A 71 -6.90 -4.21 4.61
CA PHE A 71 -6.30 -2.89 4.53
C PHE A 71 -7.39 -1.89 4.14
N ASN A 72 -7.75 -1.01 5.06
CA ASN A 72 -8.82 -0.04 4.88
C ASN A 72 -8.36 1.32 5.39
N ILE A 73 -8.19 2.26 4.46
CA ILE A 73 -7.63 3.57 4.74
C ILE A 73 -8.64 4.64 4.36
N ASP A 74 -8.87 5.57 5.28
CA ASP A 74 -9.72 6.73 5.07
C ASP A 74 -8.98 7.78 4.22
N LEU A 75 -9.65 8.31 3.19
CA LEU A 75 -9.08 9.30 2.26
C LEU A 75 -9.56 10.74 2.54
N SER A 76 -10.25 10.97 3.66
CA SER A 76 -10.81 12.27 4.07
C SER A 76 -9.80 13.42 4.02
N SER A 77 -8.52 13.16 4.31
CA SER A 77 -7.45 14.17 4.29
C SER A 77 -7.14 14.74 2.90
N ILE A 78 -7.62 14.10 1.83
CA ILE A 78 -7.37 14.49 0.45
C ILE A 78 -8.64 14.61 -0.41
N VAL A 79 -9.81 14.71 0.22
CA VAL A 79 -11.10 14.91 -0.48
C VAL A 79 -11.04 16.14 -1.41
N GLY A 80 -11.58 15.99 -2.61
CA GLY A 80 -11.61 17.03 -3.64
C GLY A 80 -10.30 17.21 -4.40
N LYS A 81 -9.21 16.54 -4.01
CA LYS A 81 -7.95 16.57 -4.75
C LYS A 81 -7.98 15.62 -5.93
N THR A 82 -7.30 16.00 -7.00
CA THR A 82 -7.11 15.17 -8.20
C THR A 82 -5.64 14.79 -8.32
N GLY A 83 -5.36 13.49 -8.45
CA GLY A 83 -3.97 13.03 -8.42
C GLY A 83 -3.84 11.52 -8.60
N GLN A 84 -2.62 11.03 -8.48
CA GLN A 84 -2.28 9.62 -8.62
C GLN A 84 -2.12 8.97 -7.25
N VAL A 85 -2.62 7.73 -7.14
CA VAL A 85 -2.42 6.89 -5.95
C VAL A 85 -1.20 5.99 -6.18
N PHE A 86 -0.34 5.93 -5.16
CA PHE A 86 0.89 5.15 -5.14
C PHE A 86 0.80 4.11 -4.03
N LEU A 87 0.94 2.84 -4.41
CA LEU A 87 0.96 1.69 -3.52
C LEU A 87 2.41 1.28 -3.29
N GLN A 88 2.86 1.25 -2.04
CA GLN A 88 4.23 0.90 -1.70
C GLN A 88 4.28 -0.31 -0.77
N VAL A 89 5.27 -1.17 -1.01
CA VAL A 89 5.71 -2.21 -0.08
C VAL A 89 7.12 -1.89 0.38
N ALA A 90 7.32 -1.75 1.68
CA ALA A 90 8.64 -1.53 2.28
C ALA A 90 9.05 -2.72 3.15
N ALA A 91 10.30 -3.16 3.03
CA ALA A 91 10.86 -4.21 3.88
C ALA A 91 10.92 -3.73 5.35
N ALA A 92 10.63 -4.62 6.30
CA ALA A 92 10.88 -4.34 7.71
C ALA A 92 12.36 -4.51 8.12
N GLY A 93 13.20 -5.09 7.24
CA GLY A 93 14.64 -5.24 7.44
C GLY A 93 15.34 -5.91 6.27
N THR A 94 14.92 -7.13 5.93
CA THR A 94 15.46 -7.92 4.81
C THR A 94 14.44 -8.07 3.68
N SER A 95 14.88 -7.82 2.43
CA SER A 95 14.03 -7.85 1.22
C SER A 95 13.97 -9.23 0.54
N THR A 96 14.57 -10.27 1.13
CA THR A 96 14.60 -11.61 0.56
C THR A 96 13.21 -12.26 0.59
N GLN A 97 12.71 -12.67 -0.59
CA GLN A 97 11.47 -13.44 -0.84
C GLN A 97 10.18 -12.59 -0.98
N ASP A 98 10.03 -11.99 -2.17
CA ASP A 98 8.97 -11.08 -2.64
C ASP A 98 7.58 -11.71 -2.82
N TRP A 99 6.97 -12.23 -1.76
CA TRP A 99 5.57 -12.72 -1.82
C TRP A 99 4.53 -11.76 -1.26
N ALA A 100 4.94 -10.52 -1.00
CA ALA A 100 4.05 -9.44 -0.60
C ALA A 100 3.12 -9.04 -1.75
N VAL A 101 1.81 -8.99 -1.49
CA VAL A 101 0.82 -8.69 -2.52
C VAL A 101 -0.25 -7.71 -2.05
N TRP A 102 -0.74 -6.94 -3.01
CA TRP A 102 -2.04 -6.28 -2.94
C TRP A 102 -3.08 -7.11 -3.68
N VAL A 103 -4.17 -7.45 -3.01
CA VAL A 103 -5.31 -8.17 -3.58
C VAL A 103 -6.51 -7.23 -3.60
N ASN A 104 -7.09 -7.07 -4.79
CA ASN A 104 -8.22 -6.18 -5.09
C ASN A 104 -8.10 -4.76 -4.51
N PRO A 105 -7.01 -4.02 -4.82
CA PRO A 105 -6.90 -2.62 -4.44
C PRO A 105 -7.92 -1.77 -5.21
N GLN A 106 -8.72 -0.97 -4.50
CA GLN A 106 -9.76 -0.09 -5.05
C GLN A 106 -10.02 1.11 -4.14
#